data_AF-A0AAV6IE03-F1
#
_entry.id   AF-A0AAV6IE03-F1
#
_cell.length_a   1.000
_cell.length_b   1.000
_cell.length_c   1.000
_cell.angle_alpha   90.00
_cell.angle_beta   90.00
_cell.angle_gamma   90.00
#
_symmetry.space_group_name_H-M   'P 1'
#
loop_
_entity.id
_entity.type
_entity.pdbx_description
1 polymer ?
#
loop_
_entity_poly.entity_id
_entity_poly.type
_entity_poly.pdbx_seq_one_letter_code
_entity_poly.pdbx_strand_id
1 'polypeptide(L)'
;MDALYVNPSLSRLKLSPKLYPLPTPPLPLSSHQSLRLRRHSTDLFFFTLRSSAVQNQQTQPTYQDYDQDETYGEVNKIIGSRALQNGTGMEYLIEWKDNHAPTWVPSNYIAADVVAEYETPWWTAAKKADDSALNQLIATADGKDVDAVDEAGRTALLFVSGLGSEPCVKALAEAGADINHRENSAGLTALHMAAGYVKPGVAKLLIELGAEAEAEDDKGRTPLDLAREVLKATPMGNPMQFARRLGLENVIKVLEEAIFEYAEVQEILEKRGKGDKVEYLVKWKDGGDNEWVKGVAIGEDMVKDFEAGLEYAVAECVVGRREGEEGEGKWEYLVKWTDMEEDTWEPEENVDPDLIKEFEESQ
;
A
#
# COMPACT_ATOMS: atom_id res chain seq x y z
N MET A 1 -2.16 16.21 -44.80
CA MET A 1 -1.62 17.24 -43.91
C MET A 1 -1.62 16.62 -42.52
N ASP A 2 -0.69 15.69 -42.31
CA ASP A 2 0.67 15.92 -41.77
C ASP A 2 0.57 16.00 -40.23
N ALA A 3 1.35 15.30 -39.42
CA ALA A 3 2.59 14.58 -39.65
C ALA A 3 2.72 13.46 -38.59
N LEU A 4 3.08 12.25 -39.01
CA LEU A 4 3.61 11.23 -38.11
C LEU A 4 5.10 11.52 -37.96
N TYR A 5 5.48 12.07 -36.80
CA TYR A 5 6.86 12.11 -36.36
C TYR A 5 7.29 10.67 -36.04
N VAL A 6 8.13 10.11 -36.90
CA VAL A 6 8.91 8.90 -36.64
C VAL A 6 10.26 9.34 -36.10
N ASN A 7 10.64 8.85 -34.93
CA ASN A 7 11.97 8.99 -34.33
C ASN A 7 12.10 7.97 -33.17
N PRO A 8 13.32 7.55 -32.80
CA PRO A 8 14.02 6.37 -33.31
C PRO A 8 14.08 5.25 -32.25
N SER A 9 14.11 3.99 -32.71
CA SER A 9 14.36 2.81 -31.89
C SER A 9 15.80 2.82 -31.36
N LEU A 10 15.96 2.75 -30.04
CA LEU A 10 17.25 2.66 -29.36
C LEU A 10 17.41 1.25 -28.77
N SER A 11 18.44 0.58 -29.26
CA SER A 11 19.00 -0.73 -28.93
C SER A 11 19.31 -0.91 -27.44
N ARG A 12 19.06 -2.11 -26.88
CA ARG A 12 19.44 -2.47 -25.50
C ARG A 12 19.71 -3.97 -25.32
N LEU A 13 20.98 -4.36 -25.39
CA LEU A 13 21.51 -5.52 -24.67
C LEU A 13 22.77 -5.04 -23.94
N LYS A 14 22.97 -5.42 -22.66
CA LYS A 14 24.05 -4.89 -21.80
C LYS A 14 25.08 -5.97 -21.47
N LEU A 15 26.35 -5.57 -21.51
CA LEU A 15 27.55 -6.30 -21.07
C LEU A 15 27.46 -6.90 -19.65
N SER A 16 28.22 -7.98 -19.43
CA SER A 16 28.50 -8.56 -18.11
C SER A 16 29.55 -7.73 -17.32
N PRO A 17 29.44 -7.60 -15.98
CA PRO A 17 30.26 -6.66 -15.22
C PRO A 17 31.65 -7.22 -14.87
N LYS A 18 32.72 -6.45 -15.16
CA LYS A 18 34.03 -6.61 -14.51
C LYS A 18 34.08 -5.80 -13.20
N LEU A 19 34.66 -6.40 -12.17
CA LEU A 19 34.68 -5.98 -10.76
C LEU A 19 35.47 -4.68 -10.47
N TYR A 20 34.77 -3.69 -9.84
CA TYR A 20 35.18 -2.54 -8.97
C TYR A 20 36.11 -1.40 -9.46
N PRO A 21 36.10 -0.16 -8.85
CA PRO A 21 35.19 0.45 -7.85
C PRO A 21 34.54 1.83 -8.24
N LEU A 22 33.52 2.24 -7.47
CA LEU A 22 32.72 3.52 -7.52
C LEU A 22 33.57 4.82 -7.38
N PRO A 23 33.10 6.06 -7.77
CA PRO A 23 31.72 6.56 -7.56
C PRO A 23 31.08 7.54 -8.61
N THR A 24 29.77 7.77 -8.40
CA THR A 24 28.84 8.83 -8.90
C THR A 24 28.08 8.63 -10.22
N PRO A 25 26.81 9.11 -10.29
CA PRO A 25 25.76 8.46 -11.07
C PRO A 25 25.46 9.18 -12.40
N PRO A 26 24.99 8.46 -13.44
CA PRO A 26 24.17 9.05 -14.49
C PRO A 26 22.69 8.62 -14.38
N LEU A 27 21.85 9.52 -14.88
CA LEU A 27 20.39 9.50 -15.01
C LEU A 27 19.83 8.22 -15.70
N PRO A 28 18.53 7.88 -15.54
CA PRO A 28 18.03 6.54 -15.85
C PRO A 28 17.95 6.32 -17.36
N LEU A 29 18.82 5.46 -17.87
CA LEU A 29 18.64 4.79 -19.16
C LEU A 29 17.52 3.75 -18.97
N SER A 30 16.46 3.81 -19.79
CA SER A 30 15.21 3.02 -19.67
C SER A 30 15.43 1.60 -19.18
N SER A 31 14.83 1.30 -18.04
CA SER A 31 14.77 -0.03 -17.46
C SER A 31 13.49 -0.69 -17.95
N HIS A 32 13.57 -1.97 -18.31
CA HIS A 32 12.41 -2.81 -18.66
C HIS A 32 11.62 -3.10 -17.39
N GLN A 33 10.85 -2.11 -16.97
CA GLN A 33 10.12 -2.11 -15.72
C GLN A 33 8.73 -2.72 -15.94
N SER A 34 8.34 -3.64 -15.07
CA SER A 34 6.96 -4.12 -14.99
C SER A 34 6.44 -4.02 -13.58
N LEU A 35 5.12 -3.88 -13.44
CA LEU A 35 4.47 -3.73 -12.14
C LEU A 35 4.35 -5.10 -11.46
N ARG A 36 4.94 -5.20 -10.29
CA ARG A 36 4.94 -6.38 -9.41
C ARG A 36 4.37 -6.00 -8.05
N LEU A 37 3.72 -6.93 -7.35
CA LEU A 37 3.33 -6.72 -5.95
C LEU A 37 4.57 -6.52 -5.09
N ARG A 38 4.59 -5.43 -4.32
CA ARG A 38 5.68 -5.15 -3.40
C ARG A 38 5.70 -6.25 -2.34
N ARG A 39 6.73 -7.08 -2.36
CA ARG A 39 6.95 -8.05 -1.29
C ARG A 39 7.46 -7.30 -0.07
N HIS A 40 6.56 -6.93 0.84
CA HIS A 40 6.97 -6.51 2.17
C HIS A 40 7.66 -7.69 2.86
N SER A 41 8.99 -7.80 2.72
CA SER A 41 9.80 -8.49 3.72
C SER A 41 9.75 -7.62 4.96
N THR A 42 8.73 -7.83 5.81
CA THR A 42 8.80 -7.36 7.18
C THR A 42 9.85 -8.21 7.89
N ASP A 43 11.12 -7.86 7.70
CA ASP A 43 12.13 -8.08 8.72
C ASP A 43 11.65 -7.30 9.93
N LEU A 44 10.88 -8.00 10.77
CA LEU A 44 10.43 -7.55 12.07
C LEU A 44 11.68 -7.26 12.89
N PHE A 45 12.15 -6.02 12.85
CA PHE A 45 12.97 -5.47 13.92
C PHE A 45 12.09 -5.40 15.17
N PHE A 46 12.02 -6.53 15.87
CA PHE A 46 11.58 -6.60 17.25
C PHE A 46 12.47 -5.68 18.08
N PHE A 47 12.02 -4.45 18.31
CA PHE A 47 12.47 -3.72 19.48
C PHE A 47 11.97 -4.49 20.70
N THR A 48 12.84 -5.32 21.26
CA THR A 48 12.65 -5.92 22.58
C THR A 48 12.57 -4.81 23.61
N LEU A 49 11.37 -4.33 23.91
CA LEU A 49 11.09 -3.66 25.16
C LEU A 49 11.22 -4.70 26.26
N ARG A 50 12.20 -4.49 27.14
CA ARG A 50 12.37 -5.24 28.39
C ARG A 50 11.08 -5.14 29.20
N SER A 51 10.28 -6.20 29.17
CA SER A 51 9.22 -6.42 30.14
C SER A 51 9.90 -6.72 31.48
N SER A 52 9.83 -5.78 32.42
CA SER A 52 10.06 -6.07 33.82
C SER A 52 8.94 -7.00 34.28
N ALA A 53 9.33 -8.24 34.57
CA ALA A 53 8.46 -9.29 35.11
C ALA A 53 7.73 -8.80 36.36
N VAL A 54 6.41 -8.62 36.24
CA VAL A 54 5.50 -8.70 37.38
C VAL A 54 4.97 -10.12 37.40
N GLN A 55 5.21 -10.81 38.51
CA GLN A 55 4.86 -12.20 38.71
C GLN A 55 3.38 -12.46 38.48
N ASN A 56 3.14 -13.42 37.59
CA ASN A 56 1.88 -14.06 37.32
C ASN A 56 1.37 -14.77 38.59
N GLN A 57 0.23 -14.36 39.13
CA GLN A 57 -0.59 -15.24 39.95
C GLN A 57 -1.86 -15.54 39.17
N GLN A 58 -1.95 -16.79 38.72
CA GLN A 58 -3.19 -17.38 38.24
C GLN A 58 -4.19 -17.41 39.38
N THR A 59 -5.18 -16.54 39.35
CA THR A 59 -6.43 -16.73 40.09
C THR A 59 -7.52 -17.01 39.09
N GLN A 60 -8.00 -18.27 39.10
CA GLN A 60 -9.27 -18.65 38.49
C GLN A 60 -10.39 -17.73 39.00
N PRO A 61 -11.45 -17.49 38.22
CA PRO A 61 -12.58 -16.70 38.70
C PRO A 61 -13.29 -17.48 39.81
N THR A 62 -13.02 -17.12 41.05
CA THR A 62 -13.93 -17.41 42.15
C THR A 62 -15.19 -16.60 41.91
N TYR A 63 -16.25 -17.27 41.48
CA TYR A 63 -17.61 -16.76 41.62
C TYR A 63 -17.86 -16.52 43.12
N GLN A 64 -17.62 -15.30 43.57
CA GLN A 64 -18.10 -14.84 44.86
C GLN A 64 -19.56 -14.44 44.69
N ASP A 65 -20.39 -15.11 45.48
CA ASP A 65 -21.79 -14.80 45.74
C ASP A 65 -21.86 -13.32 46.15
N TYR A 66 -22.45 -12.47 45.31
CA TYR A 66 -22.60 -11.04 45.62
C TYR A 66 -23.73 -10.90 46.63
N ASP A 67 -23.37 -10.55 47.87
CA ASP A 67 -24.31 -10.09 48.89
C ASP A 67 -25.15 -8.93 48.35
N GLN A 68 -26.48 -9.05 48.49
CA GLN A 68 -27.51 -8.19 47.90
C GLN A 68 -27.64 -6.78 48.55
N ASP A 69 -26.57 -6.26 49.18
CA ASP A 69 -26.63 -5.01 49.95
C ASP A 69 -25.55 -3.96 49.56
N GLU A 70 -24.96 -4.04 48.36
CA GLU A 70 -24.11 -2.95 47.86
C GLU A 70 -24.96 -1.78 47.33
N THR A 71 -25.07 -0.74 48.17
CA THR A 71 -25.54 0.58 47.77
C THR A 71 -24.56 1.13 46.74
N TYR A 72 -24.92 1.06 45.44
CA TYR A 72 -24.13 1.67 44.37
C TYR A 72 -23.93 3.16 44.68
N GLY A 73 -22.67 3.57 44.85
CA GLY A 73 -22.30 4.96 45.14
C GLY A 73 -22.79 5.90 44.03
N GLU A 74 -23.08 7.15 44.39
CA GLU A 74 -23.46 8.15 43.39
C GLU A 74 -22.22 8.54 42.55
N VAL A 75 -22.35 8.44 41.22
CA VAL A 75 -21.33 8.88 40.27
C VAL A 75 -21.10 10.39 40.41
N ASN A 76 -19.85 10.82 40.64
CA ASN A 76 -19.47 12.23 40.60
C ASN A 76 -19.19 12.68 39.17
N LYS A 77 -18.21 12.04 38.52
CA LYS A 77 -17.85 12.25 37.11
C LYS A 77 -17.02 11.09 36.55
N ILE A 78 -16.95 11.02 35.23
CA ILE A 78 -16.02 10.14 34.51
C ILE A 78 -14.66 10.84 34.41
N ILE A 79 -13.58 10.13 34.71
CA ILE A 79 -12.19 10.64 34.70
C ILE A 79 -11.24 9.78 33.83
N GLY A 80 -11.80 8.87 33.03
CA GLY A 80 -11.05 7.94 32.18
C GLY A 80 -11.99 7.11 31.33
N SER A 81 -11.54 6.72 30.14
CA SER A 81 -12.21 5.71 29.32
C SER A 81 -11.22 4.69 28.80
N ARG A 82 -11.71 3.50 28.45
CA ARG A 82 -10.96 2.51 27.68
C ARG A 82 -11.90 1.58 26.92
N ALA A 83 -11.51 1.18 25.72
CA ALA A 83 -12.18 0.14 24.96
C ALA A 83 -11.93 -1.23 25.62
N LEU A 84 -12.96 -2.08 25.62
CA LEU A 84 -12.82 -3.47 26.07
C LEU A 84 -11.99 -4.26 25.04
N GLN A 85 -11.11 -5.14 25.52
CA GLN A 85 -10.20 -5.95 24.67
C GLN A 85 -10.92 -6.83 23.63
N ASN A 86 -12.19 -7.14 23.86
CA ASN A 86 -13.01 -7.93 22.94
C ASN A 86 -13.80 -7.08 21.94
N GLY A 87 -13.64 -5.75 21.95
CA GLY A 87 -14.34 -4.81 21.06
C GLY A 87 -15.85 -4.68 21.33
N THR A 88 -16.35 -5.20 22.45
CA THR A 88 -17.81 -5.24 22.73
C THR A 88 -18.36 -4.02 23.46
N GLY A 89 -17.54 -3.00 23.74
CA GLY A 89 -17.99 -1.79 24.42
C GLY A 89 -16.88 -1.01 25.13
N MET A 90 -17.31 -0.06 25.95
CA MET A 90 -16.43 0.86 26.69
C MET A 90 -16.52 0.62 28.20
N GLU A 91 -15.40 0.81 28.89
CA GLU A 91 -15.36 0.99 30.34
C GLU A 91 -14.94 2.41 30.68
N TYR A 92 -15.44 2.90 31.81
CA TYR A 92 -15.17 4.24 32.30
C TYR A 92 -14.62 4.21 33.71
N LEU A 93 -13.62 5.05 33.98
CA LEU A 93 -13.08 5.24 35.32
C LEU A 93 -13.94 6.28 36.04
N ILE A 94 -14.59 5.84 37.11
CA ILE A 94 -15.56 6.66 37.84
C ILE A 94 -14.92 7.25 39.09
N GLU A 95 -15.04 8.57 39.26
CA GLU A 95 -14.88 9.23 40.55
C GLU A 95 -16.22 9.22 41.29
N TRP A 96 -16.23 8.74 42.52
CA TRP A 96 -17.45 8.59 43.34
C TRP A 96 -17.63 9.76 44.31
N LYS A 97 -18.88 10.17 44.57
CA LYS A 97 -19.17 11.30 45.49
C LYS A 97 -18.92 10.97 46.97
N ASP A 98 -18.97 9.70 47.32
CA ASP A 98 -18.76 9.17 48.68
C ASP A 98 -17.28 8.98 49.04
N ASN A 99 -16.36 9.48 48.19
CA ASN A 99 -14.90 9.36 48.33
C ASN A 99 -14.38 7.91 48.27
N HIS A 100 -15.13 6.97 47.67
CA HIS A 100 -14.53 5.70 47.28
C HIS A 100 -13.43 5.91 46.23
N ALA A 101 -12.46 5.00 46.24
CA ALA A 101 -11.37 5.03 45.25
C ALA A 101 -11.94 4.92 43.83
N PRO A 102 -11.37 5.60 42.83
CA PRO A 102 -11.87 5.50 41.47
C PRO A 102 -11.82 4.07 40.93
N THR A 103 -12.90 3.63 40.28
CA THR A 103 -13.02 2.26 39.77
C THR A 103 -13.49 2.22 38.33
N TRP A 104 -12.98 1.25 37.56
CA TRP A 104 -13.45 0.97 36.22
C TRP A 104 -14.81 0.28 36.26
N VAL A 105 -15.77 0.87 35.55
CA VAL A 105 -17.14 0.38 35.48
C VAL A 105 -17.54 0.28 34.00
N PRO A 106 -18.10 -0.85 33.55
CA PRO A 106 -18.59 -0.98 32.18
C PRO A 106 -19.76 -0.03 31.89
N SER A 107 -19.87 0.43 30.65
CA SER A 107 -20.84 1.46 30.24
C SER A 107 -22.30 1.14 30.59
N ASN A 108 -22.69 -0.14 30.60
CA ASN A 108 -24.04 -0.59 30.92
C ASN A 108 -24.44 -0.45 32.40
N TYR A 109 -23.48 -0.16 33.29
CA TYR A 109 -23.74 0.10 34.72
C TYR A 109 -23.77 1.59 35.06
N ILE A 110 -23.54 2.48 34.10
CA ILE A 110 -23.53 3.93 34.28
C ILE A 110 -24.75 4.52 33.59
N ALA A 111 -25.32 5.58 34.16
CA ALA A 111 -26.45 6.27 33.56
C ALA A 111 -26.06 6.84 32.18
N ALA A 112 -26.93 6.64 31.18
CA ALA A 112 -26.63 6.94 29.78
C ALA A 112 -26.37 8.45 29.54
N ASP A 113 -26.98 9.32 30.33
CA ASP A 113 -26.78 10.78 30.30
C ASP A 113 -25.37 11.17 30.76
N VAL A 114 -24.85 10.53 31.81
CA VAL A 114 -23.47 10.76 32.30
C VAL A 114 -22.43 10.32 31.26
N VAL A 115 -22.62 9.15 30.65
CA VAL A 115 -21.75 8.68 29.56
C VAL A 115 -21.86 9.63 28.36
N ALA A 116 -23.07 10.05 28.00
CA ALA A 116 -23.27 10.97 26.89
C ALA A 116 -22.60 12.33 27.14
N GLU A 117 -22.64 12.88 28.35
CA GLU A 117 -21.97 14.14 28.69
C GLU A 117 -20.45 14.04 28.47
N TYR A 118 -19.84 12.91 28.82
CA TYR A 118 -18.41 12.65 28.63
C TYR A 118 -18.02 12.37 27.16
N GLU A 119 -18.87 11.66 26.41
CA GLU A 119 -18.57 11.23 25.04
C GLU A 119 -18.99 12.21 23.95
N THR A 120 -20.04 13.00 24.17
CA THR A 120 -20.58 13.92 23.17
C THR A 120 -19.54 14.93 22.66
N PRO A 121 -18.68 15.54 23.49
CA PRO A 121 -17.63 16.43 23.01
C PRO A 121 -16.66 15.74 22.05
N TRP A 122 -16.25 14.51 22.38
CA TRP A 122 -15.34 13.70 21.56
C TRP A 122 -15.94 13.40 20.19
N TRP A 123 -17.14 12.84 20.16
CA TRP A 123 -17.80 12.51 18.90
C TRP A 123 -18.18 13.74 18.09
N THR A 124 -18.47 14.86 18.74
CA THR A 124 -18.73 16.14 18.06
C THR A 124 -17.48 16.67 17.38
N ALA A 125 -16.33 16.63 18.07
CA ALA A 125 -15.04 17.04 17.50
C ALA A 125 -14.66 16.15 16.31
N ALA A 126 -14.74 14.83 16.47
CA ALA A 126 -14.42 13.87 15.40
C ALA A 126 -15.34 14.03 14.18
N LYS A 127 -16.66 14.13 14.37
CA LYS A 127 -17.64 14.26 13.26
C LYS A 127 -17.57 15.62 12.54
N LYS A 128 -16.99 16.63 13.17
CA LYS A 128 -16.72 17.94 12.54
C LYS A 128 -15.30 18.07 12.00
N ALA A 129 -14.44 17.08 12.28
CA ALA A 129 -13.00 17.18 12.07
C ALA A 129 -12.39 18.45 12.69
N ASP A 130 -12.82 18.78 13.91
CA ASP A 130 -12.32 19.92 14.68
C ASP A 130 -11.00 19.54 15.37
N ASP A 131 -9.88 19.90 14.75
CA ASP A 131 -8.54 19.57 15.21
C ASP A 131 -8.20 20.21 16.55
N SER A 132 -8.66 21.43 16.80
CA SER A 132 -8.42 22.14 18.06
C SER A 132 -9.15 21.47 19.22
N ALA A 133 -10.44 21.17 19.06
CA ALA A 133 -11.23 20.49 20.08
C ALA A 133 -10.71 19.08 20.35
N LEU A 134 -10.32 18.34 19.31
CA LEU A 134 -9.79 16.99 19.44
C LEU A 134 -8.44 16.98 20.17
N ASN A 135 -7.53 17.90 19.85
CA ASN A 135 -6.26 18.05 20.57
C ASN A 135 -6.46 18.44 22.05
N GLN A 136 -7.42 19.32 22.36
CA GLN A 136 -7.73 19.67 23.74
C GLN A 136 -8.24 18.46 24.53
N LEU A 137 -9.14 17.67 23.94
CA LEU A 137 -9.68 16.47 24.58
C LEU A 137 -8.61 15.39 24.81
N ILE A 138 -7.71 15.19 23.84
CA ILE A 138 -6.55 14.27 23.99
C ILE A 138 -5.61 14.73 25.10
N ALA A 139 -5.33 16.04 25.17
CA ALA A 139 -4.42 16.61 26.17
C ALA A 139 -5.01 16.70 27.59
N THR A 140 -6.30 16.39 27.76
CA THR A 140 -6.97 16.47 29.06
C THR A 140 -6.46 15.37 29.99
N ALA A 141 -6.37 15.65 31.29
CA ALA A 141 -5.90 14.70 32.30
C ALA A 141 -6.84 13.49 32.50
N ASP A 142 -8.04 13.53 31.92
CA ASP A 142 -9.13 12.56 32.12
C ASP A 142 -8.93 11.26 31.34
N GLY A 143 -7.67 10.87 31.05
CA GLY A 143 -7.30 9.55 30.50
C GLY A 143 -8.18 9.07 29.36
N LYS A 144 -8.53 9.95 28.42
CA LYS A 144 -9.43 9.65 27.31
C LYS A 144 -8.78 8.61 26.40
N ASP A 145 -9.50 7.54 26.11
CA ASP A 145 -9.08 6.57 25.11
C ASP A 145 -9.24 7.15 23.70
N VAL A 146 -8.14 7.22 22.97
CA VAL A 146 -8.08 7.71 21.59
C VAL A 146 -8.81 6.74 20.65
N ASP A 147 -8.82 5.45 20.99
CA ASP A 147 -9.51 4.39 20.27
C ASP A 147 -10.88 4.07 20.88
N ALA A 148 -11.48 5.03 21.59
CA ALA A 148 -12.87 4.95 21.99
C ALA A 148 -13.75 4.65 20.76
N VAL A 149 -14.66 3.69 20.91
CA VAL A 149 -15.53 3.20 19.84
C VAL A 149 -16.98 3.63 20.05
N ASP A 150 -17.68 3.91 18.95
CA ASP A 150 -19.13 4.08 18.97
C ASP A 150 -19.88 2.74 18.92
N GLU A 151 -21.22 2.78 18.88
CA GLU A 151 -22.07 1.57 18.81
C GLU A 151 -21.80 0.67 17.59
N ALA A 152 -21.20 1.22 16.53
CA ALA A 152 -20.83 0.49 15.33
C ALA A 152 -19.36 0.02 15.36
N GLY A 153 -18.65 0.23 16.47
CA GLY A 153 -17.24 -0.10 16.59
C GLY A 153 -16.32 0.88 15.86
N ARG A 154 -16.77 2.11 15.55
CA ARG A 154 -15.95 3.09 14.83
C ARG A 154 -15.19 3.98 15.80
N THR A 155 -13.89 4.17 15.57
CA THR A 155 -13.06 5.14 16.29
C THR A 155 -13.13 6.52 15.65
N ALA A 156 -12.62 7.55 16.35
CA ALA A 156 -12.49 8.90 15.80
C ALA A 156 -11.67 8.93 14.49
N LEU A 157 -10.65 8.07 14.38
CA LEU A 157 -9.78 7.97 13.21
C LEU A 157 -10.56 7.64 11.94
N LEU A 158 -11.55 6.74 12.01
CA LEU A 158 -12.39 6.37 10.87
C LEU A 158 -13.22 7.58 10.38
N PHE A 159 -13.78 8.37 11.30
CA PHE A 159 -14.56 9.56 10.94
C PHE A 159 -13.70 10.62 10.26
N VAL A 160 -12.60 11.04 10.89
CA VAL A 160 -11.76 12.11 10.36
C VAL A 160 -11.08 11.72 9.06
N SER A 161 -10.81 10.41 8.87
CA SER A 161 -10.30 9.87 7.61
C SER A 161 -11.30 10.00 6.47
N GLY A 162 -12.57 9.67 6.71
CA GLY A 162 -13.65 9.86 5.74
C GLY A 162 -13.97 11.34 5.47
N LEU A 163 -13.75 12.23 6.45
CA LEU A 163 -13.91 13.68 6.28
C LEU A 163 -12.74 14.31 5.52
N GLY A 164 -11.56 13.69 5.53
CA GLY A 164 -10.36 14.16 4.83
C GLY A 164 -9.49 15.11 5.65
N SER A 165 -9.55 15.04 6.98
CA SER A 165 -8.78 15.94 7.84
C SER A 165 -7.43 15.35 8.21
N GLU A 166 -6.41 15.69 7.43
CA GLU A 166 -5.01 15.32 7.72
C GLU A 166 -4.54 15.80 9.11
N PRO A 167 -4.87 17.02 9.59
CA PRO A 167 -4.46 17.45 10.94
C PRO A 167 -5.02 16.57 12.05
N CYS A 168 -6.30 16.19 11.96
CA CYS A 168 -6.91 15.29 12.94
C CYS A 168 -6.32 13.88 12.89
N VAL A 169 -6.05 13.36 11.69
CA VAL A 169 -5.40 12.04 11.51
C VAL A 169 -4.01 12.04 12.17
N LYS A 170 -3.21 13.10 11.96
CA LYS A 170 -1.90 13.24 12.62
C LYS A 170 -2.03 13.31 14.14
N ALA A 171 -2.93 14.14 14.65
CA ALA A 171 -3.14 14.28 16.09
C ALA A 171 -3.52 12.95 16.76
N LEU A 172 -4.43 12.18 16.15
CA LEU A 172 -4.83 10.86 16.65
C LEU A 172 -3.67 9.86 16.58
N ALA A 173 -2.92 9.83 15.47
CA ALA A 173 -1.77 8.94 15.31
C ALA A 173 -0.65 9.26 16.31
N GLU A 174 -0.34 10.54 16.53
CA GLU A 174 0.63 11.00 17.53
C GLU A 174 0.20 10.65 18.96
N ALA A 175 -1.11 10.59 19.20
CA ALA A 175 -1.69 10.14 20.46
C ALA A 175 -1.75 8.60 20.62
N GLY A 176 -1.30 7.85 19.61
CA GLY A 176 -1.20 6.38 19.65
C GLY A 176 -2.43 5.63 19.18
N ALA A 177 -3.31 6.26 18.38
CA ALA A 177 -4.45 5.58 17.78
C ALA A 177 -4.03 4.36 16.94
N ASP A 178 -4.80 3.28 16.99
CA ASP A 178 -4.63 2.13 16.10
C ASP A 178 -5.03 2.49 14.66
N ILE A 179 -4.02 2.64 13.80
CA ILE A 179 -4.16 2.97 12.39
C ILE A 179 -4.92 1.87 11.61
N ASN A 180 -4.81 0.61 12.07
CA ASN A 180 -5.36 -0.57 11.41
C ASN A 180 -6.67 -1.05 12.05
N HIS A 181 -7.26 -0.27 12.95
CA HIS A 181 -8.53 -0.60 13.58
C HIS A 181 -9.61 -0.92 12.54
N ARG A 182 -10.32 -2.04 12.74
CA ARG A 182 -11.44 -2.51 11.91
C ARG A 182 -12.74 -2.28 12.67
N GLU A 183 -13.69 -1.57 12.07
CA GLU A 183 -15.02 -1.40 12.68
C GLU A 183 -15.88 -2.67 12.55
N ASN A 184 -16.86 -2.81 13.44
CA ASN A 184 -17.57 -4.08 13.65
C ASN A 184 -18.65 -4.41 12.61
N SER A 185 -19.12 -3.43 11.83
CA SER A 185 -20.29 -3.56 10.96
C SER A 185 -19.95 -4.11 9.57
N ALA A 186 -18.80 -3.72 9.02
CA ALA A 186 -18.34 -4.12 7.70
C ALA A 186 -16.82 -4.34 7.62
N GLY A 187 -16.10 -4.29 8.75
CA GLY A 187 -14.66 -4.52 8.80
C GLY A 187 -13.83 -3.40 8.16
N LEU A 188 -14.39 -2.19 8.02
CA LEU A 188 -13.71 -1.09 7.35
C LEU A 188 -12.61 -0.48 8.24
N THR A 189 -11.49 -0.14 7.62
CA THR A 189 -10.37 0.59 8.25
C THR A 189 -10.40 2.08 7.91
N ALA A 190 -9.52 2.87 8.55
CA ALA A 190 -9.31 4.27 8.20
C ALA A 190 -8.97 4.46 6.70
N LEU A 191 -8.17 3.55 6.13
CA LEU A 191 -7.78 3.61 4.72
C LEU A 191 -8.96 3.32 3.78
N HIS A 192 -9.87 2.41 4.15
CA HIS A 192 -11.14 2.22 3.44
C HIS A 192 -12.00 3.49 3.45
N MET A 193 -12.09 4.17 4.60
CA MET A 193 -12.84 5.43 4.70
C MET A 193 -12.23 6.50 3.79
N ALA A 194 -10.91 6.69 3.83
CA ALA A 194 -10.23 7.63 2.95
C ALA A 194 -10.45 7.30 1.45
N ALA A 195 -10.42 6.01 1.10
CA ALA A 195 -10.63 5.55 -0.27
C ALA A 195 -12.07 5.78 -0.76
N GLY A 196 -13.08 5.33 0.00
CA GLY A 196 -14.49 5.43 -0.38
C GLY A 196 -15.02 6.87 -0.40
N TYR A 197 -14.50 7.73 0.46
CA TYR A 197 -14.84 9.16 0.53
C TYR A 197 -13.91 10.07 -0.29
N VAL A 198 -13.01 9.49 -1.09
CA VAL A 198 -12.20 10.20 -2.08
C VAL A 198 -11.24 11.23 -1.44
N LYS A 199 -10.45 10.77 -0.46
CA LYS A 199 -9.52 11.59 0.34
C LYS A 199 -8.06 11.19 0.08
N PRO A 200 -7.47 11.59 -1.08
CA PRO A 200 -6.12 11.17 -1.46
C PRO A 200 -5.03 11.64 -0.49
N GLY A 201 -5.15 12.84 0.08
CA GLY A 201 -4.18 13.36 1.06
C GLY A 201 -4.14 12.54 2.34
N VAL A 202 -5.32 12.17 2.86
CA VAL A 202 -5.42 11.26 4.00
C VAL A 202 -4.96 9.85 3.65
N ALA A 203 -5.33 9.30 2.48
CA ALA A 203 -4.89 7.97 2.08
C ALA A 203 -3.36 7.87 2.07
N LYS A 204 -2.70 8.88 1.49
CA LYS A 204 -1.23 8.99 1.50
C LYS A 204 -0.67 9.06 2.92
N LEU A 205 -1.23 9.93 3.76
CA LEU A 205 -0.81 10.07 5.16
C LEU A 205 -0.96 8.77 5.95
N LEU A 206 -2.07 8.05 5.80
CA LEU A 206 -2.29 6.78 6.48
C LEU A 206 -1.24 5.73 6.08
N ILE A 207 -0.89 5.65 4.78
CA ILE A 207 0.18 4.77 4.29
C ILE A 207 1.53 5.17 4.91
N GLU A 208 1.85 6.47 4.97
CA GLU A 208 3.06 6.98 5.64
C GLU A 208 3.10 6.63 7.13
N LEU A 209 1.94 6.55 7.79
CA LEU A 209 1.78 6.15 9.19
C LEU A 209 1.77 4.63 9.40
N GLY A 210 1.94 3.83 8.35
CA GLY A 210 2.02 2.37 8.44
C GLY A 210 0.67 1.65 8.35
N ALA A 211 -0.34 2.25 7.74
CA ALA A 211 -1.60 1.57 7.46
C ALA A 211 -1.39 0.35 6.54
N GLU A 212 -2.08 -0.74 6.84
CA GLU A 212 -2.10 -1.95 6.02
C GLU A 212 -2.88 -1.70 4.72
N ALA A 213 -2.15 -1.47 3.63
CA ALA A 213 -2.73 -1.17 2.31
C ALA A 213 -3.57 -2.31 1.71
N GLU A 214 -3.29 -3.55 2.12
CA GLU A 214 -3.97 -4.77 1.66
C GLU A 214 -4.98 -5.33 2.68
N ALA A 215 -5.31 -4.60 3.74
CA ALA A 215 -6.31 -5.06 4.71
C ALA A 215 -7.68 -5.25 4.03
N GLU A 216 -8.36 -6.37 4.31
CA GLU A 216 -9.66 -6.69 3.72
C GLU A 216 -10.84 -6.29 4.64
N ASP A 217 -11.86 -5.69 4.04
CA ASP A 217 -13.18 -5.53 4.66
C ASP A 217 -13.92 -6.88 4.74
N ASP A 218 -15.09 -6.92 5.38
CA ASP A 218 -15.85 -8.17 5.55
C ASP A 218 -16.43 -8.72 4.22
N LYS A 219 -16.29 -7.98 3.12
CA LYS A 219 -16.62 -8.43 1.76
C LYS A 219 -15.39 -8.90 0.98
N GLY A 220 -14.21 -8.95 1.62
CA GLY A 220 -12.94 -9.32 0.99
C GLY A 220 -12.41 -8.24 0.04
N ARG A 221 -12.79 -6.98 0.22
CA ARG A 221 -12.29 -5.87 -0.61
C ARG A 221 -11.15 -5.18 0.11
N THR A 222 -10.08 -4.88 -0.62
CA THR A 222 -9.04 -3.95 -0.16
C THR A 222 -9.50 -2.49 -0.34
N PRO A 223 -8.81 -1.51 0.27
CA PRO A 223 -9.05 -0.09 -0.02
C PRO A 223 -8.91 0.25 -1.52
N LEU A 224 -7.98 -0.42 -2.22
CA LEU A 224 -7.78 -0.26 -3.67
C LEU A 224 -8.98 -0.80 -4.46
N ASP A 225 -9.48 -1.99 -4.10
CA ASP A 225 -10.66 -2.58 -4.73
C ASP A 225 -11.90 -1.71 -4.52
N LEU A 226 -12.08 -1.19 -3.30
CA LEU A 226 -13.16 -0.26 -2.98
C LEU A 226 -13.08 1.01 -3.84
N ALA A 227 -11.90 1.62 -3.98
CA ALA A 227 -11.73 2.81 -4.81
C ALA A 227 -12.06 2.54 -6.28
N ARG A 228 -11.61 1.39 -6.83
CA ARG A 228 -11.90 0.97 -8.20
C ARG A 228 -13.38 0.68 -8.42
N GLU A 229 -14.05 0.02 -7.48
CA GLU A 229 -15.50 -0.23 -7.51
C GLU A 229 -16.28 1.08 -7.54
N VAL A 230 -15.93 2.04 -6.67
CA VAL A 230 -16.57 3.36 -6.61
C VAL A 230 -16.31 4.16 -7.89
N LEU A 231 -15.09 4.13 -8.45
CA LEU A 231 -14.77 4.79 -9.72
C LEU A 231 -15.59 4.23 -10.87
N LYS A 232 -15.76 2.91 -10.94
CA LYS A 232 -16.58 2.23 -11.95
C LYS A 232 -18.06 2.63 -11.83
N ALA A 233 -18.57 2.78 -10.61
CA ALA A 233 -19.94 3.20 -10.36
C ALA A 233 -20.18 4.72 -10.57
N THR A 234 -19.13 5.54 -10.65
CA THR A 234 -19.24 7.00 -10.74
C THR A 234 -19.60 7.46 -12.18
N PRO A 235 -20.73 8.15 -12.40
CA PRO A 235 -21.17 8.59 -13.74
C PRO A 235 -20.19 9.55 -14.43
N MET A 236 -20.14 9.52 -15.77
CA MET A 236 -19.19 10.32 -16.57
C MET A 236 -19.74 11.68 -17.05
N GLY A 237 -21.04 11.96 -16.86
CA GLY A 237 -21.73 13.04 -17.59
C GLY A 237 -21.75 14.43 -16.94
N ASN A 238 -21.23 14.62 -15.72
CA ASN A 238 -21.36 15.89 -14.97
C ASN A 238 -19.99 16.39 -14.46
N PRO A 239 -19.65 17.70 -14.61
CA PRO A 239 -18.42 18.28 -14.07
C PRO A 239 -18.14 17.98 -12.59
N MET A 240 -19.17 17.91 -11.74
CA MET A 240 -19.00 17.53 -10.32
C MET A 240 -18.55 16.07 -10.17
N GLN A 241 -19.06 15.19 -11.03
CA GLN A 241 -18.62 13.78 -11.05
C GLN A 241 -17.23 13.64 -11.66
N PHE A 242 -16.85 14.51 -12.61
CA PHE A 242 -15.49 14.55 -13.13
C PHE A 242 -14.46 14.82 -12.02
N ALA A 243 -14.70 15.82 -11.17
CA ALA A 243 -13.83 16.10 -10.02
C ALA A 243 -13.74 14.90 -9.05
N ARG A 244 -14.87 14.22 -8.81
CA ARG A 244 -14.90 13.00 -7.99
C ARG A 244 -14.08 11.87 -8.61
N ARG A 245 -14.17 11.66 -9.93
CA ARG A 245 -13.40 10.66 -10.67
C ARG A 245 -11.91 10.94 -10.60
N LEU A 246 -11.50 12.19 -10.82
CA LEU A 246 -10.10 12.60 -10.69
C LEU A 246 -9.57 12.35 -9.26
N GLY A 247 -10.38 12.63 -8.24
CA GLY A 247 -10.04 12.32 -6.86
C GLY A 247 -9.87 10.82 -6.61
N LEU A 248 -10.74 9.98 -7.19
CA LEU A 248 -10.65 8.52 -7.08
C LEU A 248 -9.43 7.97 -7.82
N GLU A 249 -9.12 8.49 -9.00
CA GLU A 249 -7.91 8.16 -9.75
C GLU A 249 -6.65 8.51 -8.94
N ASN A 250 -6.63 9.64 -8.24
CA ASN A 250 -5.53 10.00 -7.35
C ASN A 250 -5.40 9.06 -6.15
N VAL A 251 -6.52 8.65 -5.54
CA VAL A 251 -6.52 7.65 -4.46
C VAL A 251 -5.98 6.31 -4.97
N ILE A 252 -6.47 5.84 -6.12
CA ILE A 252 -6.03 4.59 -6.76
C ILE A 252 -4.54 4.65 -7.02
N LYS A 253 -4.03 5.75 -7.58
CA LYS A 253 -2.61 5.93 -7.81
C LYS A 253 -1.78 5.83 -6.53
N VAL A 254 -2.20 6.51 -5.46
CA VAL A 254 -1.50 6.46 -4.16
C VAL A 254 -1.47 5.04 -3.59
N LEU A 255 -2.57 4.30 -3.70
CA LEU A 255 -2.64 2.91 -3.25
C LEU A 255 -1.81 1.98 -4.14
N GLU A 256 -1.83 2.18 -5.47
CA GLU A 256 -1.02 1.42 -6.41
C GLU A 256 0.48 1.64 -6.18
N GLU A 257 0.91 2.87 -5.91
CA GLU A 257 2.31 3.20 -5.56
C GLU A 257 2.73 2.57 -4.23
N ALA A 258 1.79 2.31 -3.33
CA ALA A 258 2.07 1.63 -2.06
C ALA A 258 2.13 0.10 -2.21
N ILE A 259 1.25 -0.47 -3.04
CA ILE A 259 1.04 -1.92 -3.20
C ILE A 259 1.96 -2.51 -4.26
N PHE A 260 2.23 -1.78 -5.34
CA PHE A 260 3.01 -2.26 -6.47
C PHE A 260 4.36 -1.53 -6.58
N GLU A 261 5.37 -2.26 -7.02
CA GLU A 261 6.67 -1.72 -7.37
C GLU A 261 7.02 -2.07 -8.81
N TYR A 262 7.84 -1.22 -9.43
CA TYR A 262 8.42 -1.51 -10.73
C TYR A 262 9.65 -2.40 -10.53
N ALA A 263 9.61 -3.60 -11.10
CA ALA A 263 10.72 -4.55 -11.09
C ALA A 263 11.24 -4.79 -12.51
N GLU A 264 12.56 -4.96 -12.63
CA GLU A 264 13.20 -5.31 -13.90
C GLU A 264 12.91 -6.78 -14.24
N VAL A 265 12.36 -7.00 -15.42
CA VAL A 265 12.17 -8.35 -15.93
C VAL A 265 13.46 -8.85 -16.55
N GLN A 266 13.80 -10.10 -16.24
CA GLN A 266 14.88 -10.81 -16.90
C GLN A 266 14.42 -11.40 -18.23
N GLU A 267 13.29 -12.10 -18.23
CA GLU A 267 12.83 -12.88 -19.38
C GLU A 267 11.31 -13.15 -19.28
N ILE A 268 10.63 -13.24 -20.42
CA ILE A 268 9.28 -13.80 -20.52
C ILE A 268 9.39 -15.27 -20.94
N LEU A 269 8.86 -16.18 -20.12
CA LEU A 269 9.00 -17.63 -20.33
C LEU A 269 7.82 -18.23 -21.10
N GLU A 270 6.60 -17.81 -20.76
CA GLU A 270 5.39 -18.40 -21.31
C GLU A 270 4.31 -17.34 -21.54
N LYS A 271 3.36 -17.66 -22.42
CA LYS A 271 2.15 -16.87 -22.67
C LYS A 271 0.91 -17.72 -22.47
N ARG A 272 -0.09 -17.15 -21.82
CA ARG A 272 -1.42 -17.74 -21.70
C ARG A 272 -2.51 -16.70 -21.96
N GLY A 273 -3.75 -17.19 -22.12
CA GLY A 273 -4.92 -16.34 -22.34
C GLY A 273 -5.07 -15.85 -23.78
N LYS A 274 -6.11 -15.05 -24.01
CA LYS A 274 -6.45 -14.49 -25.33
C LYS A 274 -7.06 -13.10 -25.18
N GLY A 275 -6.78 -12.21 -26.14
CA GLY A 275 -7.25 -10.82 -26.13
C GLY A 275 -6.80 -10.07 -24.88
N ASP A 276 -7.72 -9.33 -24.26
CA ASP A 276 -7.45 -8.49 -23.08
C ASP A 276 -7.09 -9.27 -21.80
N LYS A 277 -7.13 -10.61 -21.85
CA LYS A 277 -6.77 -11.51 -20.75
C LYS A 277 -5.46 -12.25 -21.01
N VAL A 278 -4.61 -11.71 -21.88
CA VAL A 278 -3.26 -12.23 -22.08
C VAL A 278 -2.41 -11.98 -20.84
N GLU A 279 -1.75 -13.03 -20.39
CA GLU A 279 -0.79 -13.01 -19.30
C GLU A 279 0.49 -13.72 -19.74
N TYR A 280 1.60 -13.25 -19.21
CA TYR A 280 2.93 -13.75 -19.48
C TYR A 280 3.58 -14.22 -18.19
N LEU A 281 4.25 -15.36 -18.23
CA LEU A 281 5.04 -15.85 -17.11
C LEU A 281 6.37 -15.11 -17.12
N VAL A 282 6.56 -14.25 -16.13
CA VAL A 282 7.70 -13.34 -16.02
C VAL A 282 8.73 -13.92 -15.06
N LYS A 283 9.99 -13.96 -15.49
CA LYS A 283 11.15 -14.24 -14.65
C LYS A 283 11.80 -12.93 -14.23
N TRP A 284 11.96 -12.72 -12.94
CA TRP A 284 12.47 -11.46 -12.40
C TRP A 284 14.00 -11.44 -12.30
N LYS A 285 14.59 -10.29 -12.59
CA LYS A 285 16.05 -10.11 -12.51
C LYS A 285 16.58 -10.10 -11.07
N ASP A 286 15.73 -9.76 -10.11
CA ASP A 286 16.04 -9.80 -8.67
C ASP A 286 16.06 -11.22 -8.09
N GLY A 287 15.74 -12.25 -8.88
CA GLY A 287 15.71 -13.64 -8.46
C GLY A 287 14.43 -14.03 -7.70
N GLY A 288 13.40 -13.19 -7.70
CA GLY A 288 12.09 -13.55 -7.16
C GLY A 288 11.39 -14.63 -7.99
N ASP A 289 10.38 -15.28 -7.40
CA ASP A 289 9.65 -16.36 -8.08
C ASP A 289 8.97 -15.88 -9.37
N ASN A 290 8.96 -16.75 -10.37
CA ASN A 290 8.28 -16.46 -11.63
C ASN A 290 6.78 -16.31 -11.39
N GLU A 291 6.18 -15.27 -11.97
CA GLU A 291 4.77 -14.97 -11.76
C GLU A 291 4.06 -14.61 -13.06
N TRP A 292 2.76 -14.91 -13.12
CA TRP A 292 1.93 -14.58 -14.27
C TRP A 292 1.49 -13.12 -14.17
N VAL A 293 2.02 -12.28 -15.06
CA VAL A 293 1.74 -10.85 -15.13
C VAL A 293 0.87 -10.55 -16.34
N LYS A 294 -0.10 -9.66 -16.20
CA LYS A 294 -0.95 -9.23 -17.33
C LYS A 294 -0.10 -8.49 -18.35
N GLY A 295 -0.35 -8.73 -19.64
CA GLY A 295 0.42 -8.10 -20.72
C GLY A 295 0.46 -6.57 -20.65
N VAL A 296 -0.62 -5.93 -20.17
CA VAL A 296 -0.70 -4.47 -20.00
C VAL A 296 0.23 -3.91 -18.91
N ALA A 297 0.75 -4.77 -18.02
CA ALA A 297 1.64 -4.38 -16.93
C ALA A 297 3.12 -4.66 -17.23
N ILE A 298 3.41 -5.21 -18.42
CA ILE A 298 4.75 -5.50 -18.92
C ILE A 298 5.09 -4.45 -19.98
N GLY A 299 6.38 -4.09 -20.09
CA GLY A 299 6.85 -3.22 -21.17
C GLY A 299 6.42 -3.72 -22.55
N GLU A 300 5.86 -2.83 -23.37
CA GLU A 300 5.36 -3.18 -24.71
C GLU A 300 6.48 -3.70 -25.62
N ASP A 301 7.68 -3.17 -25.45
CA ASP A 301 8.92 -3.63 -26.10
C ASP A 301 9.16 -5.11 -25.83
N MET A 302 9.08 -5.49 -24.56
CA MET A 302 9.40 -6.83 -24.10
C MET A 302 8.36 -7.87 -24.53
N VAL A 303 7.08 -7.48 -24.51
CA VAL A 303 6.00 -8.30 -25.05
C VAL A 303 6.16 -8.50 -26.55
N LYS A 304 6.53 -7.43 -27.27
CA LYS A 304 6.75 -7.48 -28.72
C LYS A 304 7.93 -8.38 -29.08
N ASP A 305 9.02 -8.31 -28.33
CA ASP A 305 10.21 -9.14 -28.55
C ASP A 305 9.88 -10.62 -28.31
N PHE A 306 9.17 -10.94 -27.23
CA PHE A 306 8.68 -12.29 -26.97
C PHE A 306 7.73 -12.80 -28.08
N GLU A 307 6.79 -11.97 -28.55
CA GLU A 307 5.87 -12.35 -29.63
C GLU A 307 6.56 -12.50 -30.99
N ALA A 308 7.67 -11.80 -31.22
CA ALA A 308 8.52 -11.95 -32.38
C ALA A 308 9.43 -13.20 -32.28
N GLY A 309 9.45 -13.89 -31.13
CA GLY A 309 10.34 -15.02 -30.88
C GLY A 309 11.81 -14.61 -30.74
N LEU A 310 12.07 -13.35 -30.37
CA LEU A 310 13.42 -12.88 -30.09
C LEU A 310 13.85 -13.45 -28.73
N GLU A 311 14.87 -14.31 -28.75
CA GLU A 311 15.49 -14.82 -27.54
C GLU A 311 16.49 -13.79 -27.01
N TYR A 312 16.36 -13.40 -25.75
CA TYR A 312 17.30 -12.50 -25.08
C TYR A 312 18.57 -13.28 -24.70
N ALA A 313 19.48 -13.45 -25.65
CA ALA A 313 20.81 -14.03 -25.42
C ALA A 313 21.85 -12.93 -25.14
N VAL A 314 22.89 -13.27 -24.39
CA VAL A 314 23.99 -12.32 -24.12
C VAL A 314 25.04 -12.50 -25.21
N ALA A 315 25.17 -11.50 -26.07
CA ALA A 315 26.22 -11.45 -27.08
C ALA A 315 27.60 -11.31 -26.43
N GLU A 316 28.54 -12.18 -26.83
CA GLU A 316 29.95 -12.10 -26.44
C GLU A 316 30.69 -11.07 -27.30
N CYS A 317 30.56 -11.19 -28.62
CA CYS A 317 31.13 -10.26 -29.59
C CYS A 317 30.53 -10.44 -31.00
N VAL A 318 30.79 -9.47 -31.88
CA VAL A 318 30.53 -9.59 -33.31
C VAL A 318 31.76 -10.20 -33.99
N VAL A 319 31.56 -11.23 -34.80
CA VAL A 319 32.64 -11.97 -35.49
C VAL A 319 32.64 -11.78 -37.00
N GLY A 320 31.58 -11.21 -37.58
CA GLY A 320 31.51 -10.96 -39.02
C GLY A 320 30.41 -9.96 -39.39
N ARG A 321 30.46 -9.45 -40.63
CA ARG A 321 29.39 -8.62 -41.22
C ARG A 321 29.13 -9.03 -42.67
N ARG A 322 27.89 -8.92 -43.12
CA ARG A 322 27.44 -9.13 -44.51
C ARG A 322 26.34 -8.14 -44.88
N GLU A 323 26.13 -7.95 -46.17
CA GLU A 323 24.98 -7.18 -46.67
C GLU A 323 23.73 -8.08 -46.67
N GLY A 324 22.63 -7.60 -46.06
CA GLY A 324 21.40 -8.36 -45.87
C GLY A 324 20.62 -8.57 -47.17
N GLU A 325 19.84 -9.65 -47.25
CA GLU A 325 19.13 -10.04 -48.48
C GLU A 325 17.93 -9.13 -48.84
N GLU A 326 17.47 -8.28 -47.91
CA GLU A 326 16.24 -7.46 -48.07
C GLU A 326 16.44 -6.03 -48.62
N GLY A 327 17.64 -5.62 -49.04
CA GLY A 327 17.82 -4.38 -49.82
C GLY A 327 19.17 -3.69 -49.64
N GLU A 328 19.60 -2.95 -50.69
CA GLU A 328 20.85 -2.19 -50.73
C GLU A 328 21.03 -1.32 -49.48
N GLY A 329 22.07 -1.59 -48.69
CA GLY A 329 22.46 -0.78 -47.53
C GLY A 329 22.00 -1.23 -46.14
N LYS A 330 21.42 -2.42 -45.97
CA LYS A 330 21.21 -3.02 -44.64
C LYS A 330 22.31 -4.03 -44.31
N TRP A 331 22.97 -3.87 -43.16
CA TRP A 331 24.00 -4.80 -42.68
C TRP A 331 23.41 -5.84 -41.74
N GLU A 332 23.91 -7.06 -41.85
CA GLU A 332 23.74 -8.12 -40.87
C GLU A 332 25.10 -8.45 -40.27
N TYR A 333 25.12 -8.69 -38.96
CA TYR A 333 26.31 -9.01 -38.19
C TYR A 333 26.21 -10.44 -37.66
N LEU A 334 27.29 -11.19 -37.75
CA LEU A 334 27.39 -12.52 -37.17
C LEU A 334 27.76 -12.35 -35.70
N VAL A 335 26.83 -12.69 -34.81
CA VAL A 335 26.97 -12.51 -33.36
C VAL A 335 27.33 -13.85 -32.74
N LYS A 336 28.39 -13.85 -31.94
CA LYS A 336 28.74 -14.97 -31.07
C LYS A 336 28.08 -14.78 -29.72
N TRP A 337 27.34 -15.77 -29.27
CA TRP A 337 26.57 -15.72 -28.02
C TRP A 337 27.31 -16.43 -26.89
N THR A 338 27.08 -16.00 -25.65
CA THR A 338 27.68 -16.63 -24.46
C THR A 338 27.00 -17.95 -24.08
N ASP A 339 25.77 -18.14 -24.54
CA ASP A 339 24.82 -19.18 -24.14
C ASP A 339 24.26 -20.00 -25.30
N MET A 340 24.64 -19.71 -26.56
CA MET A 340 24.31 -20.50 -27.74
C MET A 340 25.57 -21.14 -28.35
N GLU A 341 25.44 -22.36 -28.87
CA GLU A 341 26.58 -23.09 -29.49
C GLU A 341 26.92 -22.57 -30.89
N GLU A 342 25.98 -21.94 -31.58
CA GLU A 342 26.13 -21.46 -32.96
C GLU A 342 25.98 -19.94 -33.05
N ASP A 343 26.86 -19.31 -33.82
CA ASP A 343 26.80 -17.88 -34.13
C ASP A 343 25.65 -17.62 -35.12
N THR A 344 24.84 -16.58 -34.88
CA THR A 344 23.69 -16.25 -35.75
C THR A 344 23.87 -14.90 -36.44
N TRP A 345 23.32 -14.78 -37.65
CA TRP A 345 23.30 -13.53 -38.40
C TRP A 345 22.12 -12.68 -37.93
N GLU A 346 22.42 -11.57 -37.28
CA GLU A 346 21.43 -10.63 -36.77
C GLU A 346 21.47 -9.33 -37.58
N PRO A 347 20.31 -8.71 -37.88
CA PRO A 347 20.29 -7.40 -38.49
C PRO A 347 20.95 -6.36 -37.59
N GLU A 348 21.55 -5.30 -38.17
CA GLU A 348 22.19 -4.20 -37.43
C GLU A 348 21.33 -3.64 -36.29
N GLU A 349 20.01 -3.59 -36.49
CA GLU A 349 19.03 -3.12 -35.52
C GLU A 349 18.98 -3.96 -34.23
N ASN A 350 19.39 -5.23 -34.29
CA ASN A 350 19.35 -6.20 -33.19
C ASN A 350 20.68 -6.34 -32.45
N VAL A 351 21.75 -5.70 -32.92
CA VAL A 351 23.12 -5.86 -32.38
C VAL A 351 23.54 -4.60 -31.61
N ASP A 352 24.23 -4.80 -30.49
CA ASP A 352 24.74 -3.69 -29.68
C ASP A 352 25.69 -2.80 -30.52
N PRO A 353 25.42 -1.49 -30.65
CA PRO A 353 26.26 -0.55 -31.38
C PRO A 353 27.72 -0.54 -30.89
N ASP A 354 27.96 -0.77 -29.59
CA ASP A 354 29.31 -0.81 -29.04
C ASP A 354 30.07 -2.06 -29.49
N LEU A 355 29.38 -3.20 -29.64
CA LEU A 355 29.98 -4.43 -30.18
C LEU A 355 30.27 -4.33 -31.67
N ILE A 356 29.37 -3.69 -32.43
CA ILE A 356 29.59 -3.37 -33.84
C ILE A 356 30.85 -2.50 -33.96
N LYS A 357 30.92 -1.45 -33.14
CA LYS A 357 32.05 -0.52 -33.15
C LYS A 357 33.37 -1.20 -32.75
N GLU A 358 33.36 -2.04 -31.72
CA GLU A 358 34.54 -2.80 -31.30
C GLU A 358 35.02 -3.74 -32.40
N PHE A 359 34.09 -4.41 -33.09
CA PHE A 359 34.41 -5.22 -34.26
C PHE A 359 35.01 -4.38 -35.40
N GLU A 360 34.39 -3.27 -35.76
CA GLU A 360 34.88 -2.38 -36.83
C GLU A 360 36.26 -1.76 -36.51
N GLU A 361 36.55 -1.46 -35.25
CA GLU A 361 37.87 -0.98 -34.81
C GLU A 361 38.94 -2.09 -34.84
N SER A 362 38.53 -3.37 -34.83
CA SER A 362 39.43 -4.53 -34.83
C SER A 362 39.79 -5.06 -36.23
N GLN A 363 39.10 -4.61 -37.28
CA GLN A 363 39.35 -4.96 -38.70
C GLN A 363 40.32 -3.96 -39.36
#